data_AF-A0A529HKW2-F1
#
_entry.id   AF-A0A529HKW2-F1
#
_cell.length_a   1.000
_cell.length_b   1.000
_cell.length_c   1.000
_cell.angle_alpha   90.00
_cell.angle_beta   90.00
_cell.angle_gamma   90.00
#
_symmetry.space_group_name_H-M   'P 1'
#
loop_
_entity.id
_entity.type
_entity.pdbx_description
1 polymer ?
#
loop_
_entity_poly.entity_id
_entity_poly.type
_entity_poly.pdbx_seq_one_letter_code
_entity_poly.pdbx_strand_id
1 'polypeptide(L)' 'MDQGCRKDNVAVDKRVREAGLRPTRQRVALADLLFAKGDRHLSAEELHEEAIAAGVPVSLATVYNALHQFTQAGL' A
#
# COMPACT_ATOMS: atom_id res chain seq x y z
N MET A 1 14.12 -10.68 18.05
CA MET A 1 12.89 -11.45 17.76
C MET A 1 12.44 -11.04 16.37
N ASP A 2 12.21 -12.06 15.55
CA ASP A 2 11.61 -12.12 14.22
C ASP A 2 12.20 -11.37 13.00
N GLN A 3 12.71 -12.17 12.06
CA GLN A 3 13.32 -11.80 10.78
C GLN A 3 12.29 -11.77 9.62
N GLY A 4 11.08 -11.23 9.82
CA GLY A 4 10.03 -11.26 8.78
C GLY A 4 10.13 -10.22 7.66
N CYS A 5 10.78 -9.07 7.88
CA CYS A 5 10.52 -7.83 7.12
C CYS A 5 11.25 -7.65 5.77
N ARG A 6 11.56 -8.71 5.00
CA ARG A 6 12.30 -8.52 3.73
C ARG A 6 11.73 -9.21 2.49
N LYS A 7 10.78 -10.15 2.63
CA LYS A 7 10.25 -10.90 1.47
C LYS A 7 8.99 -10.29 0.87
N ASP A 8 8.19 -9.56 1.65
CA ASP A 8 6.90 -9.02 1.20
C ASP A 8 7.05 -7.85 0.23
N ASN A 9 8.06 -7.01 0.42
CA ASN A 9 8.26 -5.79 -0.36
C ASN A 9 8.51 -6.05 -1.87
N VAL A 10 9.13 -7.18 -2.21
CA VAL A 10 9.36 -7.59 -3.62
C VAL A 10 8.06 -8.08 -4.27
N ALA A 11 7.22 -8.79 -3.51
CA ALA A 11 5.92 -9.27 -4.00
C ALA A 11 4.95 -8.09 -4.22
N VAL A 12 4.99 -7.09 -3.34
CA VAL A 12 4.16 -5.89 -3.44
C VAL A 12 4.58 -5.00 -4.61
N ASP A 13 5.88 -4.76 -4.83
CA ASP A 13 6.37 -4.06 -6.03
C ASP A 13 5.88 -4.73 -7.32
N LYS A 14 5.95 -6.07 -7.37
CA LYS A 14 5.47 -6.84 -8.52
C LYS A 14 3.96 -6.64 -8.74
N ARG A 15 3.14 -6.70 -7.68
CA ARG A 15 1.70 -6.43 -7.75
C ARG A 15 1.37 -5.03 -8.29
N VAL A 16 2.06 -4.00 -7.78
CA VAL A 16 1.87 -2.62 -8.24
C VAL A 16 2.25 -2.49 -9.72
N ARG A 17 3.32 -3.16 -10.16
CA ARG A 17 3.71 -3.21 -11.59
C ARG A 17 2.70 -3.96 -12.45
N GLU A 18 2.21 -5.11 -11.98
CA GLU A 18 1.22 -5.94 -12.69
C GLU A 18 -0.12 -5.21 -12.84
N ALA A 19 -0.47 -4.37 -11.87
CA ALA A 19 -1.57 -3.40 -11.95
C ALA A 19 -1.33 -2.23 -12.94
N GLY A 20 -0.19 -2.19 -13.65
CA GLY A 20 0.15 -1.12 -14.57
C GLY A 20 0.54 0.20 -13.89
N LEU A 21 0.75 0.19 -12.57
CA LEU A 21 1.13 1.37 -11.81
C LEU A 21 2.65 1.42 -11.63
N ARG A 22 3.22 2.61 -11.77
CA ARG A 22 4.63 2.83 -11.43
C ARG A 22 4.83 2.59 -9.92
N PRO A 23 5.75 1.70 -9.49
CA PRO A 23 5.96 1.35 -8.08
C PRO A 23 6.81 2.41 -7.39
N THR A 24 6.17 3.54 -7.06
CA THR A 24 6.81 4.57 -6.23
C THR A 24 6.86 4.10 -4.78
N ARG A 25 7.80 4.65 -3.99
CA ARG A 25 7.95 4.30 -2.57
C ARG A 25 6.65 4.44 -1.77
N GLN A 26 5.86 5.48 -2.05
CA GLN A 26 4.55 5.69 -1.42
C GLN A 26 3.53 4.64 -1.85
N ARG A 27 3.42 4.33 -3.16
CA ARG A 27 2.46 3.32 -3.65
C ARG A 27 2.78 1.92 -3.13
N VAL A 28 4.06 1.54 -3.13
CA VAL A 28 4.49 0.25 -2.59
C VAL A 28 4.19 0.17 -1.10
N ALA A 29 4.46 1.23 -0.33
CA ALA A 29 4.13 1.25 1.09
C ALA A 29 2.62 1.19 1.36
N LEU A 30 1.80 1.93 0.60
CA LEU A 30 0.34 1.89 0.73
C LEU A 30 -0.22 0.51 0.36
N ALA A 31 0.29 -0.11 -0.70
CA ALA A 31 -0.08 -1.47 -1.08
C ALA A 31 0.37 -2.48 -0.01
N ASP A 32 1.57 -2.33 0.54
CA ASP A 32 2.07 -3.19 1.62
C ASP A 32 1.14 -3.12 2.84
N LEU A 33 0.79 -1.91 3.30
CA LEU A 33 -0.14 -1.72 4.42
C LEU A 33 -1.56 -2.23 4.14
N LEU A 34 -2.02 -2.14 2.90
CA LEU A 34 -3.32 -2.65 2.47
C LEU A 34 -3.35 -4.19 2.50
N PHE A 35 -2.29 -4.84 2.02
CA PHE A 35 -2.24 -6.30 1.87
C PHE A 35 -1.57 -7.05 3.03
N ALA A 36 -0.84 -6.38 3.91
CA ALA A 36 -0.09 -7.00 5.01
C ALA A 36 -1.00 -7.70 6.05
N LYS A 37 -2.25 -7.26 6.19
CA LYS A 37 -3.18 -7.75 7.22
C LYS A 37 -4.37 -8.56 6.67
N GLY A 38 -4.32 -8.97 5.40
CA GLY A 38 -5.37 -9.78 4.77
C GLY A 38 -6.70 -9.05 4.54
N ASP A 39 -7.80 -9.79 4.43
CA ASP A 39 -9.17 -9.28 4.23
C ASP A 39 -9.67 -8.48 5.44
N ARG A 40 -9.31 -7.19 5.46
CA ARG A 40 -9.90 -6.20 6.35
C ARG A 40 -10.51 -5.09 5.52
N HIS A 41 -11.70 -4.65 5.90
CA HIS A 41 -12.26 -3.41 5.38
C HIS A 41 -11.51 -2.25 6.02
N LEU A 42 -10.55 -1.71 5.30
CA LEU A 42 -9.77 -0.55 5.72
C LEU A 42 -10.33 0.70 5.05
N SER A 43 -10.70 1.71 5.83
CA SER A 43 -11.02 3.02 5.28
C SER A 43 -9.76 3.74 4.78
N ALA A 44 -9.94 4.74 3.89
CA ALA A 44 -8.83 5.56 3.41
C ALA A 44 -8.16 6.35 4.56
N GLU A 45 -8.94 6.75 5.56
CA GLU A 45 -8.45 7.44 6.76
C GLU A 45 -7.60 6.50 7.64
N GLU A 46 -8.04 5.26 7.87
CA GLU A 46 -7.24 4.28 8.59
C GLU A 46 -5.93 3.94 7.86
N LEU A 47 -5.97 3.80 6.54
CA LEU A 47 -4.77 3.56 5.74
C LEU A 47 -3.80 4.75 5.81
N HIS A 48 -4.33 5.97 5.82
CA HIS A 48 -3.53 7.18 6.01
C HIS A 48 -2.86 7.18 7.38
N GLU A 49 -3.60 6.94 8.46
CA GLU A 49 -3.06 6.90 9.82
C GLU A 49 -1.95 5.83 9.93
N GLU A 50 -2.14 4.65 9.36
CA GLU A 50 -1.12 3.60 9.36
C GLU A 50 0.10 3.97 8.49
N ALA A 51 -0.09 4.67 7.38
CA ALA A 51 1.02 5.18 6.58
C ALA A 51 1.86 6.21 7.34
N ILE A 52 1.22 7.14 8.05
CA ILE A 52 1.90 8.11 8.91
C ILE A 52 2.62 7.38 10.05
N ALA A 53 1.97 6.42 10.70
CA ALA A 53 2.58 5.61 11.77
C ALA A 53 3.78 4.78 11.27
N ALA A 54 3.75 4.33 10.02
CA ALA A 54 4.86 3.63 9.36
C ALA A 54 5.97 4.58 8.84
N GLY A 55 5.86 5.89 9.06
CA GLY A 55 6.86 6.87 8.64
C GLY A 55 6.81 7.20 7.14
N VAL A 56 5.66 7.01 6.50
CA VAL A 56 5.43 7.29 5.08
C VAL A 56 4.56 8.55 4.96
N PRO A 57 5.17 9.74 4.79
CA PRO A 57 4.42 10.98 4.69
C PRO A 57 3.64 11.01 3.38
N VAL A 58 2.32 10.92 3.47
CA VAL A 58 1.35 11.02 2.37
C VAL A 58 0.17 11.87 2.82
N SER A 59 -0.49 12.54 1.88
CA SER A 59 -1.76 13.20 2.15
C SER A 59 -2.93 12.23 1.98
N LEU A 60 -4.06 12.53 2.61
CA LEU A 60 -5.29 11.75 2.41
C LEU A 60 -5.70 11.69 0.93
N ALA A 61 -5.54 12.77 0.17
CA ALA A 61 -5.77 12.79 -1.28
C ALA A 61 -4.87 11.80 -2.03
N THR A 62 -3.62 11.63 -1.60
CA THR A 62 -2.70 10.64 -2.18
C THR A 62 -3.18 9.22 -1.91
N VAL A 63 -3.71 8.97 -0.72
CA VAL A 63 -4.30 7.68 -0.34
C VAL A 63 -5.53 7.39 -1.19
N TYR A 64 -6.47 8.32 -1.31
CA TYR A 64 -7.64 8.17 -2.19
C TYR A 64 -7.25 7.91 -3.65
N ASN A 65 -6.28 8.66 -4.18
CA ASN A 65 -5.79 8.45 -5.55
C ASN A 65 -5.19 7.05 -5.73
N ALA A 66 -4.41 6.57 -4.75
CA ALA A 66 -3.81 5.25 -4.79
C ALA A 66 -4.88 4.15 -4.71
N LEU A 67 -5.83 4.24 -3.78
CA LEU A 67 -6.93 3.30 -3.64
C LEU A 67 -7.79 3.23 -4.89
N HIS A 68 -8.16 4.39 -5.45
CA HIS A 68 -8.91 4.44 -6.70
C HIS A 68 -8.15 3.75 -7.85
N GLN A 69 -6.83 3.99 -7.96
CA GLN A 69 -5.99 3.36 -8.97
C GLN A 69 -5.84 1.85 -8.76
N PHE A 70 -5.74 1.39 -7.51
CA PHE A 70 -5.72 -0.03 -7.18
C PHE A 70 -7.03 -0.69 -7.61
N THR A 71 -8.19 -0.12 -7.25
CA THR A 71 -9.50 -0.63 -7.69
C THR A 71 -9.65 -0.63 -9.21
N GLN A 72 -9.23 0.44 -9.91
CA GLN A 72 -9.28 0.50 -11.38
C GLN A 72 -8.38 -0.54 -12.04
N ALA A 73 -7.28 -0.90 -11.40
CA ALA A 73 -6.36 -1.93 -11.87
C ALA A 73 -6.76 -3.36 -11.47
N GLY A 74 -7.87 -3.53 -10.73
CA GLY A 74 -8.31 -4.83 -10.21
C GLY A 74 -7.40 -5.39 -9.12
N LEU A 75 -6.72 -4.51 -8.39
CA LEU A 75 -5.82 -4.83 -7.28
C LEU A 75 -6.56 -4.83 -5.94
#